data_AF-A0A2V6XG31-F1
#
_entry.id   AF-A0A2V6XG31-F1
#
_cell.length_a   1.000
_cell.length_b   1.000
_cell.length_c   1.000
_cell.angle_alpha   90.00
_cell.angle_beta   90.00
_cell.angle_gamma   90.00
#
_symmetry.space_group_name_H-M   'P 1'
#
loop_
_entity.id
_entity.type
_entity.pdbx_description
1 polymer ?
#
loop_
_entity_poly.entity_id
_entity_poly.type
_entity_poly.pdbx_seq_one_letter_code
_entity_poly.pdbx_strand_id
1 'polypeptide(L)'
;GDSMEEIFDAVKDAAIIHKCLVADTLVISNGLTRLAEVRDGAVVMTDDGPFHVSALFDNGEQPVYEVRTNRGYKIVGTAAHQLLVVAGDGSYRWQTINELRPGDWLIMKPGSWIGGETKLPDFPFRQKPAHNATSFKAGGEPRHRRIHRVARGVHPR
;
A
#
# COMPACT_ATOMS: atom_id res chain seq x y z
N GLY A 1 4.34 -29.27 28.34
CA GLY A 1 4.14 -30.30 27.32
C GLY A 1 3.43 -29.57 26.24
N ASP A 2 4.21 -29.02 25.30
CA ASP A 2 3.72 -28.03 24.36
C ASP A 2 2.60 -28.66 23.55
N SER A 3 1.42 -28.06 23.61
CA SER A 3 0.26 -28.63 22.96
C SER A 3 0.52 -28.62 21.45
N MET A 4 -0.04 -29.61 20.73
CA MET A 4 0.09 -29.64 19.28
C MET A 4 -0.42 -28.32 18.65
N GLU A 5 -1.39 -27.67 19.29
CA GLU A 5 -1.91 -26.35 18.93
C GLU A 5 -0.87 -25.24 19.11
N GLU A 6 -0.11 -25.21 20.20
CA GLU A 6 0.98 -24.24 20.41
C GLU A 6 2.11 -24.40 19.38
N ILE A 7 2.41 -25.64 18.98
CA ILE A 7 3.40 -25.91 17.92
C ILE A 7 2.87 -25.46 16.57
N PHE A 8 1.60 -25.74 16.26
CA PHE A 8 0.98 -25.29 15.01
C PHE A 8 0.87 -23.77 14.93
N ASP A 9 0.50 -23.11 16.02
CA ASP A 9 0.44 -21.65 16.09
C ASP A 9 1.83 -21.04 16.01
N ALA A 10 2.85 -21.59 16.66
CA ALA A 10 4.23 -21.11 16.52
C ALA A 10 4.76 -21.25 15.07
N VAL A 11 4.43 -22.35 14.37
CA VAL A 11 4.82 -22.55 12.97
C VAL A 11 4.03 -21.63 12.03
N LYS A 12 2.74 -21.43 12.29
CA LYS A 12 1.87 -20.51 11.54
C LYS A 12 2.30 -19.06 11.75
N ASP A 13 2.62 -18.70 12.98
CA ASP A 13 3.17 -17.40 13.35
C ASP A 13 4.53 -17.22 12.68
N ALA A 14 5.44 -18.20 12.72
CA ALA A 14 6.71 -18.11 11.97
C ALA A 14 6.49 -17.90 10.45
N ALA A 15 5.49 -18.56 9.85
CA ALA A 15 5.13 -18.34 8.45
C ALA A 15 4.46 -16.96 8.17
N ILE A 16 3.91 -16.31 9.20
CA ILE A 16 3.29 -14.97 9.17
C ILE A 16 4.33 -13.87 9.51
N ILE A 17 5.30 -14.16 10.38
CA ILE A 17 6.31 -13.24 10.94
C ILE A 17 7.28 -12.69 9.86
N HIS A 18 7.34 -13.32 8.69
CA HIS A 18 8.27 -12.90 7.63
C HIS A 18 7.67 -11.95 6.60
N LYS A 19 6.41 -11.47 6.73
CA LYS A 19 5.73 -10.67 5.70
C LYS A 19 5.50 -9.21 6.13
N CYS A 20 6.56 -8.44 6.35
CA CYS A 20 6.46 -7.07 6.86
C CYS A 20 6.62 -5.99 5.78
N LEU A 21 6.04 -4.83 6.05
CA LEU A 21 6.33 -3.56 5.38
C LEU A 21 7.03 -2.63 6.37
N VAL A 22 7.81 -1.68 5.85
CA VAL A 22 8.48 -0.69 6.69
C VAL A 22 7.49 0.28 7.34
N ALA A 23 7.84 0.75 8.54
CA ALA A 23 7.04 1.65 9.38
C ALA A 23 6.56 2.94 8.68
N ASP A 24 7.33 3.46 7.71
CA ASP A 24 7.00 4.68 6.98
C ASP A 24 6.00 4.48 5.83
N THR A 25 5.58 3.24 5.59
CA THR A 25 4.57 2.90 4.58
C THR A 25 3.26 3.62 4.87
N LEU A 26 2.66 4.24 3.86
CA LEU A 26 1.36 4.90 3.98
C LEU A 26 0.22 3.92 3.70
N VAL A 27 -0.75 3.88 4.60
CA VAL A 27 -1.98 3.09 4.50
C VAL A 27 -3.17 4.03 4.43
N ILE A 28 -4.15 3.71 3.59
CA ILE A 28 -5.41 4.47 3.51
C ILE A 28 -6.30 4.04 4.68
N SER A 29 -6.50 4.95 5.62
CA SER A 29 -7.36 4.83 6.80
C SER A 29 -8.21 6.11 6.93
N ASN A 30 -8.24 6.75 8.10
CA ASN A 30 -8.79 8.11 8.27
C ASN A 30 -7.86 9.18 7.64
N GLY A 31 -7.70 9.10 6.31
CA GLY A 31 -6.63 9.77 5.57
C GLY A 31 -5.46 8.83 5.26
N LEU A 32 -4.29 9.39 4.98
CA LEU A 32 -3.05 8.62 4.84
C LEU A 32 -2.35 8.55 6.19
N THR A 33 -2.26 7.36 6.75
CA THR A 33 -1.62 7.09 8.04
C THR A 33 -0.37 6.27 7.82
N ARG A 34 0.72 6.57 8.54
CA ARG A 34 1.92 5.72 8.52
C ARG A 34 1.60 4.39 9.20
N LEU A 35 2.15 3.29 8.70
CA LEU A 35 1.91 1.96 9.24
C LEU A 35 2.21 1.89 10.74
N ALA A 36 3.29 2.53 11.20
CA ALA A 36 3.65 2.60 12.63
C ALA A 36 2.65 3.41 13.51
N GLU A 37 1.80 4.22 12.89
CA GLU A 37 0.79 5.02 13.58
C GLU A 37 -0.59 4.35 13.59
N VAL A 38 -0.76 3.25 12.84
CA VAL A 38 -1.97 2.44 12.88
C VAL A 38 -2.12 1.83 14.28
N ARG A 39 -3.36 1.68 14.72
CA ARG A 39 -3.74 1.13 16.03
C ARG A 39 -4.77 0.02 15.84
N ASP A 40 -4.88 -0.87 16.83
CA ASP A 40 -5.91 -1.91 16.82
C ASP A 40 -7.31 -1.30 16.69
N GLY A 41 -8.16 -1.95 15.91
CA GLY A 41 -9.50 -1.46 15.59
C GLY A 41 -9.57 -0.37 14.52
N ALA A 42 -8.43 0.16 14.05
CA ALA A 42 -8.41 1.12 12.94
C ALA A 42 -9.00 0.51 11.67
N VAL A 43 -9.68 1.33 10.89
CA VAL A 43 -10.23 0.93 9.58
C VAL A 43 -9.22 1.24 8.50
N VAL A 44 -8.84 0.25 7.70
CA VAL A 44 -7.92 0.39 6.55
C VAL A 44 -8.61 -0.07 5.27
N MET A 45 -8.26 0.53 4.12
CA MET A 45 -8.80 0.08 2.82
C MET A 45 -8.02 -1.09 2.25
N THR A 46 -8.74 -2.13 1.87
CA THR A 46 -8.25 -3.28 1.11
C THR A 46 -8.83 -3.30 -0.31
N ASP A 47 -8.48 -4.32 -1.09
CA ASP A 47 -9.09 -4.55 -2.39
C ASP A 47 -10.57 -4.95 -2.30
N ASP A 48 -10.97 -5.61 -1.21
CA ASP A 48 -12.36 -6.00 -0.92
C ASP A 48 -13.19 -4.93 -0.19
N GLY A 49 -12.56 -3.90 0.39
CA GLY A 49 -13.27 -2.80 1.06
C GLY A 49 -12.60 -2.34 2.35
N PRO A 50 -13.29 -1.58 3.21
CA PRO A 50 -12.80 -1.24 4.53
C PRO A 50 -12.66 -2.50 5.40
N PHE A 51 -11.56 -2.62 6.14
CA PHE A 51 -11.27 -3.73 7.04
C PHE A 51 -10.80 -3.21 8.41
N HIS A 52 -11.23 -3.86 9.49
CA HIS A 52 -10.79 -3.52 10.85
C HIS A 52 -9.50 -4.26 11.20
N VAL A 53 -8.45 -3.52 11.53
CA VAL A 53 -7.16 -4.08 11.96
C VAL A 53 -7.36 -4.85 13.27
N SER A 54 -7.10 -6.16 13.24
CA SER A 54 -7.26 -7.06 14.39
C SER A 54 -5.99 -7.20 15.23
N ALA A 55 -4.82 -7.01 14.64
CA ALA A 55 -3.54 -7.12 15.30
C ALA A 55 -2.46 -6.34 14.53
N LEU A 56 -1.45 -5.89 15.26
CA LEU A 56 -0.25 -5.26 14.75
C LEU A 56 0.98 -6.06 15.22
N PHE A 57 1.90 -6.32 14.29
CA PHE A 57 3.10 -7.09 14.57
C PHE A 57 4.33 -6.26 14.24
N ASP A 58 5.22 -6.11 15.23
CA ASP A 58 6.57 -5.58 15.06
C ASP A 58 7.56 -6.74 15.18
N ASN A 59 8.12 -7.13 14.03
CA ASN A 59 9.03 -8.27 13.94
C ASN A 59 10.50 -7.85 13.94
N GLY A 60 10.79 -6.63 14.42
CA GLY A 60 12.13 -6.09 14.58
C GLY A 60 12.82 -5.82 13.24
N GLU A 61 14.16 -5.74 13.31
CA GLU A 61 14.99 -5.49 12.14
C GLU A 61 15.08 -6.74 11.24
N GLN A 62 14.76 -6.56 9.96
CA GLN A 62 14.80 -7.62 8.96
C GLN A 62 15.37 -7.08 7.64
N PRO A 63 16.01 -7.94 6.81
CA PRO A 63 16.38 -7.56 5.45
C PRO A 63 15.15 -7.15 4.64
N VAL A 64 15.17 -5.94 4.11
CA VAL A 64 14.10 -5.39 3.29
C VAL A 64 14.57 -5.09 1.89
N TYR A 65 13.60 -5.04 0.98
CA TYR A 65 13.83 -4.77 -0.42
C TYR A 65 12.89 -3.69 -0.92
N GLU A 66 13.44 -2.82 -1.78
CA GLU A 66 12.72 -1.72 -2.38
C GLU A 66 12.22 -2.10 -3.78
N VAL A 67 10.91 -1.97 -4.00
CA VAL A 67 10.28 -2.10 -5.31
C VAL A 67 9.92 -0.71 -5.81
N ARG A 68 10.41 -0.35 -7.00
CA ARG A 68 10.08 0.91 -7.67
C ARG A 68 9.32 0.69 -8.97
N THR A 69 8.26 1.46 -9.15
CA THR A 69 7.52 1.49 -10.42
C THR A 69 8.06 2.56 -11.36
N ASN A 70 7.72 2.45 -12.65
CA ASN A 70 8.05 3.42 -13.69
C ASN A 70 7.43 4.81 -13.49
N ARG A 71 6.46 4.92 -12.57
CA ARG A 71 5.80 6.18 -12.21
C ARG A 71 6.31 6.75 -10.89
N GLY A 72 7.41 6.23 -10.36
CA GLY A 72 8.08 6.76 -9.16
C GLY A 72 7.49 6.26 -7.84
N TYR A 73 6.41 5.47 -7.86
CA TYR A 73 5.91 4.84 -6.63
C TYR A 73 6.90 3.82 -6.12
N LYS A 74 6.98 3.74 -4.79
CA LYS A 74 7.90 2.91 -4.05
C LYS A 74 7.15 2.19 -2.93
N ILE A 75 7.51 0.94 -2.72
CA ILE A 75 7.15 0.17 -1.53
C ILE A 75 8.39 -0.58 -1.04
N VAL A 76 8.53 -0.73 0.27
CA VAL A 76 9.65 -1.44 0.90
C VAL A 76 9.09 -2.46 1.89
N GLY A 77 9.57 -3.68 1.79
CA GLY A 77 9.14 -4.76 2.65
C GLY A 77 10.09 -5.93 2.60
N THR A 78 9.80 -6.95 3.38
CA THR A 78 10.57 -8.19 3.41
C THR A 78 10.42 -8.96 2.11
N ALA A 79 11.36 -9.87 1.82
CA ALA A 79 11.34 -10.72 0.63
C ALA A 79 10.00 -11.45 0.41
N ALA A 80 9.37 -11.90 1.50
CA ALA A 80 8.16 -12.71 1.48
C ALA A 80 6.86 -11.89 1.46
N HIS A 81 6.92 -10.56 1.62
CA HIS A 81 5.73 -9.72 1.54
C HIS A 81 5.14 -9.77 0.12
N GLN A 82 3.82 -9.86 -0.01
CA GLN A 82 3.16 -10.10 -1.31
C GLN A 82 2.55 -8.82 -1.86
N LEU A 83 2.69 -8.62 -3.17
CA LEU A 83 2.03 -7.56 -3.93
C LEU A 83 1.15 -8.17 -5.02
N LEU A 84 0.07 -7.46 -5.37
CA LEU A 84 -0.85 -7.90 -6.40
C LEU A 84 -0.33 -7.53 -7.79
N VAL A 85 -0.19 -8.52 -8.66
CA VAL A 85 0.39 -8.42 -10.00
C VAL A 85 -0.64 -8.82 -11.05
N VAL A 86 -0.57 -8.20 -12.23
CA VAL A 86 -1.29 -8.64 -13.43
C VAL A 86 -0.43 -9.65 -14.19
N ALA A 87 -0.92 -10.89 -14.31
CA ALA A 87 -0.27 -11.95 -15.06
C ALA A 87 -0.38 -11.74 -16.58
N GLY A 88 0.37 -12.54 -17.35
CA GLY A 88 0.41 -12.42 -18.82
C GLY A 88 -0.94 -12.67 -19.51
N ASP A 89 -1.83 -13.43 -18.87
CA ASP A 89 -3.21 -13.69 -19.32
C ASP A 89 -4.21 -12.61 -18.84
N GLY A 90 -3.74 -11.57 -18.15
CA GLY A 90 -4.56 -10.49 -17.59
C GLY A 90 -5.20 -10.81 -16.24
N SER A 91 -5.00 -12.02 -15.69
CA SER A 91 -5.50 -12.40 -14.37
C SER A 91 -4.70 -11.71 -13.25
N TYR A 92 -5.26 -11.69 -12.04
CA TYR A 92 -4.59 -11.16 -10.86
C TYR A 92 -3.96 -12.28 -10.05
N ARG A 93 -2.70 -12.08 -9.66
CA ARG A 93 -1.96 -13.03 -8.81
C ARG A 93 -1.20 -12.30 -7.72
N TRP A 94 -1.13 -12.90 -6.54
CA TRP A 94 -0.22 -12.49 -5.49
C TRP A 94 1.18 -13.00 -5.80
N GLN A 95 2.17 -12.13 -5.73
CA GLN A 95 3.57 -12.46 -5.94
C GLN A 95 4.41 -11.83 -4.84
N THR A 96 5.38 -12.57 -4.31
CA THR A 96 6.26 -12.04 -3.26
C THR A 96 7.20 -10.98 -3.82
N ILE A 97 7.68 -10.07 -2.98
CA ILE A 97 8.64 -9.04 -3.37
C ILE A 97 9.86 -9.68 -4.04
N ASN A 98 10.42 -10.77 -3.52
CA ASN A 98 11.60 -11.43 -4.10
C ASN A 98 11.36 -12.07 -5.48
N GLU A 99 10.12 -12.40 -5.82
CA GLU A 99 9.76 -12.97 -7.12
C GLU A 99 9.55 -11.91 -8.20
N LEU A 100 9.38 -10.63 -7.83
CA LEU A 100 9.13 -9.55 -8.78
C LEU A 100 10.33 -9.30 -9.69
N ARG A 101 10.04 -8.98 -10.94
CA ARG A 101 11.03 -8.67 -11.98
C ARG A 101 10.70 -7.32 -12.64
N PRO A 102 11.71 -6.59 -13.14
CA PRO A 102 11.46 -5.45 -14.01
C PRO A 102 10.55 -5.85 -15.16
N GLY A 103 9.51 -5.06 -15.41
CA GLY A 103 8.49 -5.39 -16.41
C GLY A 103 7.19 -5.92 -15.83
N ASP A 104 7.18 -6.46 -14.61
CA ASP A 104 5.95 -6.91 -13.95
C ASP A 104 4.99 -5.73 -13.73
N TRP A 105 3.69 -6.02 -13.75
CA TRP A 105 2.64 -5.02 -13.64
C TRP A 105 1.97 -5.08 -12.27
N LEU A 106 2.24 -4.12 -11.42
CA LEU A 106 1.63 -4.00 -10.10
C LEU A 106 0.28 -3.30 -10.16
N ILE A 107 -0.65 -3.78 -9.36
CA ILE A 107 -1.94 -3.13 -9.14
C ILE A 107 -1.80 -2.14 -8.00
N MET A 108 -2.26 -0.92 -8.24
CA MET A 108 -2.48 0.10 -7.24
C MET A 108 -3.95 0.43 -7.20
N LYS A 109 -4.58 0.30 -6.04
CA LYS A 109 -5.92 0.80 -5.80
C LYS A 109 -5.79 2.18 -5.14
N PRO A 110 -5.84 3.29 -5.88
CA PRO A 110 -6.04 4.58 -5.25
C PRO A 110 -7.42 4.51 -4.59
N GLY A 111 -7.44 4.36 -3.27
CA GLY A 111 -8.67 4.12 -2.53
C GLY A 111 -9.69 5.23 -2.72
N SER A 112 -10.95 4.90 -2.46
CA SER A 112 -11.97 5.89 -2.17
C SER A 112 -11.66 6.55 -0.82
N TRP A 113 -11.91 7.84 -0.71
CA TRP A 113 -11.75 8.60 0.53
C TRP A 113 -12.71 8.06 1.61
N ILE A 114 -12.19 7.64 2.77
CA ILE A 114 -13.01 7.15 3.91
C ILE A 114 -13.46 8.31 4.83
N GLY A 115 -13.01 9.54 4.59
CA GLY A 115 -13.38 10.68 5.43
C GLY A 115 -14.79 11.21 5.13
N GLY A 116 -15.40 11.86 6.12
CA GLY A 116 -16.68 12.55 5.96
C GLY A 116 -16.52 13.96 5.36
N GLU A 117 -17.65 14.61 5.08
CA GLU A 117 -17.65 16.04 4.73
C GLU A 117 -16.94 16.85 5.82
N THR A 118 -15.97 17.66 5.42
CA THR A 118 -15.26 18.58 6.30
C THR A 118 -15.31 19.97 5.68
N LYS A 119 -15.74 20.97 6.46
CA LYS A 119 -15.66 22.36 6.04
C LYS A 119 -14.18 22.74 5.96
N LEU A 120 -13.71 23.05 4.75
CA LEU A 120 -12.38 23.62 4.55
C LEU A 120 -12.29 24.96 5.31
N PRO A 121 -11.11 25.32 5.84
CA PRO A 121 -10.92 26.64 6.43
C PRO A 121 -11.27 27.72 5.40
N ASP A 122 -11.81 28.84 5.87
CA ASP A 122 -12.21 29.94 4.98
C ASP A 122 -10.99 30.40 4.18
N PHE A 123 -11.07 30.27 2.86
CA PHE A 123 -9.98 30.65 1.95
C PHE A 123 -10.24 32.06 1.42
N PRO A 124 -9.50 33.10 1.88
CA PRO A 124 -9.60 34.42 1.30
C PRO A 124 -8.95 34.41 -0.10
N PHE A 125 -9.76 34.19 -1.14
CA PHE A 125 -9.29 34.28 -2.51
C PHE A 125 -8.92 35.73 -2.85
N ARG A 126 -7.62 36.00 -3.01
CA ARG A 126 -7.12 37.26 -3.56
C ARG A 126 -6.77 37.06 -5.03
N GLN A 127 -7.66 37.48 -5.92
CA GLN A 127 -7.44 37.40 -7.35
C GLN A 127 -6.17 38.18 -7.73
N LYS A 128 -5.19 37.50 -8.35
CA LYS A 128 -4.07 38.19 -9.00
C LYS A 128 -4.61 38.90 -10.25
N PRO A 129 -4.13 40.12 -10.57
CA PRO A 129 -4.58 40.86 -11.75
C PRO A 129 -4.15 40.24 -13.09
N ALA A 130 -3.33 39.17 -13.08
CA ALA A 130 -2.86 38.50 -14.28
C ALA A 130 -3.67 37.22 -14.58
N HIS A 131 -4.16 37.12 -15.81
CA HIS A 131 -4.91 35.99 -16.34
C HIS A 131 -3.97 34.82 -16.66
N ASN A 132 -3.63 34.01 -15.66
CA ASN A 132 -2.97 32.73 -15.94
C ASN A 132 -4.05 31.71 -16.34
N ALA A 133 -4.43 31.72 -17.61
CA ALA A 133 -5.36 30.78 -18.21
C ALA A 133 -4.69 29.39 -18.38
N THR A 134 -4.46 28.69 -17.28
CA THR A 134 -4.32 27.24 -17.32
C THR A 134 -5.59 26.65 -16.74
N SER A 135 -6.59 26.46 -17.61
CA SER A 135 -7.76 25.64 -17.30
C SER A 135 -7.31 24.19 -17.16
N PHE A 136 -6.88 23.80 -15.96
CA PHE A 136 -6.71 22.39 -15.64
C PHE A 136 -8.11 21.76 -15.63
N LYS A 137 -8.48 21.08 -16.73
CA LYS A 137 -9.62 20.18 -16.72
C LYS A 137 -9.17 18.90 -16.05
N ALA A 138 -9.65 18.64 -14.84
CA ALA A 138 -9.51 17.34 -14.21
C ALA A 138 -10.30 16.32 -15.05
N GLY A 139 -9.64 15.65 -15.98
CA GLY A 139 -10.19 14.48 -16.66
C GLY A 139 -10.26 13.34 -15.66
N GLY A 140 -11.41 13.19 -15.00
CA GLY A 140 -11.65 12.19 -13.97
C GLY A 140 -12.73 11.22 -14.39
N GLU A 141 -12.35 10.16 -15.10
CA GLU A 141 -13.06 8.90 -14.92
C GLU A 141 -12.37 8.19 -13.75
N PRO A 142 -13.08 7.80 -12.68
CA PRO A 142 -12.48 7.13 -11.54
C PRO A 142 -12.03 5.73 -11.97
N ARG A 143 -10.79 5.63 -12.46
CA ARG A 143 -10.15 4.33 -12.66
C ARG A 143 -9.82 3.76 -11.29
N HIS A 144 -10.72 2.92 -10.79
CA HIS A 144 -10.67 2.28 -9.47
C HIS A 144 -9.38 1.47 -9.24
N ARG A 145 -8.68 1.06 -10.30
CA ARG A 145 -7.37 0.40 -10.25
C ARG A 145 -6.43 1.04 -11.27
N ARG A 146 -5.24 1.44 -10.82
CA ARG A 146 -4.14 1.92 -11.67
C ARG A 146 -3.09 0.83 -11.75
N ILE A 147 -2.56 0.60 -12.95
CA ILE A 147 -1.55 -0.43 -13.19
C ILE A 147 -0.21 0.27 -13.43
N HIS A 148 0.83 -0.18 -12.74
CA HIS A 148 2.16 0.41 -12.75
C HIS A 148 3.21 -0.65 -13.07
N ARG A 149 4.16 -0.35 -13.95
CA ARG A 149 5.20 -1.31 -14.33
C ARG A 149 6.38 -1.21 -13.36
N VAL A 150 6.91 -2.33 -12.87
CA VAL A 150 8.16 -2.37 -12.10
C VAL A 150 9.31 -1.88 -12.98
N ALA A 151 10.01 -0.82 -12.55
CA ALA A 151 11.05 -0.16 -13.34
C ALA A 151 12.46 -0.61 -13.01
N ARG A 152 12.71 -1.00 -11.75
CA ARG A 152 13.99 -1.54 -11.28
C ARG A 152 13.72 -2.80 -10.48
N GLY A 153 14.66 -3.74 -10.56
CA GLY A 153 14.59 -4.98 -9.80
C GLY A 153 14.52 -4.72 -8.30
N VAL A 154 14.28 -5.77 -7.54
CA VAL A 154 14.20 -5.77 -6.08
C VAL A 154 15.61 -5.51 -5.54
N HIS A 155 15.87 -4.35 -4.94
CA HIS A 155 17.19 -4.03 -4.38
C HIS A 155 17.15 -4.15 -2.86
N PRO A 156 18.13 -4.82 -2.22
CA PRO A 156 18.26 -4.77 -0.78
C PRO A 156 18.50 -3.32 -0.32
N ARG A 157 17.94 -2.98 0.84
CA ARG A 157 18.04 -1.65 1.43
C ARG A 157 18.82 -1.68 2.74
#